data_AF-A0A7U9N193-F1
#
_entry.id   AF-A0A7U9N193-F1
#
_cell.length_a   1.000
_cell.length_b   1.000
_cell.length_c   1.000
_cell.angle_alpha   90.00
_cell.angle_beta   90.00
_cell.angle_gamma   90.00
#
_symmetry.space_group_name_H-M   'P 1'
#
loop_
_entity.id
_entity.type
_entity.pdbx_description
1 polymer ?
#
loop_
_entity_poly.entity_id
_entity_poly.type
_entity_poly.pdbx_seq_one_letter_code
_entity_poly.pdbx_strand_id
1 'polypeptide(L)'
;MQQTLYSMVKVNNEIELCEVGDMDCKQAIERELLQNRISYFIRWNKGGLFRLGRKKDYCIFCVNDNAAEEAEAVVNTLCEQRGFHVRFLLRRARNKYF
;
A
#
# COMPACT_ATOMS: atom_id res chain seq x y z
N MET A 1 -17.50 0.67 36.50
CA MET A 1 -17.43 1.27 35.15
C MET A 1 -15.97 1.37 34.78
N GLN A 2 -15.43 0.43 33.99
CA GLN A 2 -14.02 0.45 33.59
C GLN A 2 -13.82 1.51 32.51
N GLN A 3 -13.07 2.55 32.85
CA GLN A 3 -12.63 3.58 31.91
C GLN A 3 -11.72 2.92 30.88
N THR A 4 -12.13 2.91 29.61
CA THR A 4 -11.27 2.50 28.50
C THR A 4 -10.11 3.49 28.43
N LEU A 5 -8.93 3.05 28.90
CA LEU A 5 -7.68 3.76 28.67
C LEU A 5 -7.46 3.79 27.15
N TYR A 6 -7.83 4.90 26.52
CA TYR A 6 -7.46 5.18 25.14
C TYR A 6 -5.94 5.36 25.11
N SER A 7 -5.24 4.26 24.91
CA SER A 7 -3.81 4.28 24.67
C SER A 7 -3.59 5.01 23.35
N MET A 8 -3.01 6.22 23.41
CA MET A 8 -2.47 6.94 22.25
C MET A 8 -1.23 6.22 21.68
N VAL A 9 -1.20 4.89 21.73
CA VAL A 9 -0.16 4.09 21.11
C VAL A 9 -0.48 4.14 19.63
N LYS A 10 0.31 4.91 18.87
CA LYS A 10 0.36 4.80 17.42
C LYS A 10 0.85 3.39 17.09
N VAL A 11 -0.09 2.45 16.98
CA VAL A 11 0.20 1.12 16.50
C VAL A 11 0.53 1.27 15.02
N ASN A 12 1.82 1.37 14.69
CA ASN A 12 2.30 1.41 13.31
C ASN A 12 2.17 0.00 12.71
N ASN A 13 0.94 -0.44 12.49
CA ASN A 13 0.58 -1.68 11.85
C ASN A 13 0.37 -1.48 10.35
N GLU A 14 0.99 -0.48 9.74
CA GLU A 14 0.89 -0.33 8.30
C GLU A 14 1.94 -1.25 7.64
N ILE A 15 1.55 -1.96 6.60
CA ILE A 15 2.42 -2.77 5.75
C ILE A 15 2.43 -2.17 4.35
N GLU A 16 3.62 -1.99 3.80
CA GLU A 16 3.79 -1.66 2.39
C GLU A 16 3.56 -2.95 1.59
N LEU A 17 2.40 -3.02 0.92
CA LEU A 17 1.94 -4.20 0.20
C LEU A 17 2.72 -4.34 -1.11
N CYS A 18 2.58 -3.34 -1.98
CA CYS A 18 3.11 -3.41 -3.34
C CYS A 18 3.48 -2.02 -3.90
N GLU A 19 4.46 -2.02 -4.80
CA GLU A 19 4.90 -0.89 -5.59
C GLU A 19 4.40 -1.07 -7.03
N VAL A 20 3.69 -0.05 -7.53
CA VAL A 20 3.05 -0.02 -8.85
C VAL A 20 3.59 1.17 -9.63
N GLY A 21 4.14 0.93 -10.83
CA GLY A 21 4.60 1.98 -11.73
C GLY A 21 3.58 2.40 -12.79
N ASP A 22 2.59 1.56 -13.09
CA ASP A 22 1.63 1.78 -14.18
C ASP A 22 0.27 2.22 -13.65
N MET A 23 -0.34 3.20 -14.32
CA MET A 23 -1.62 3.78 -13.88
C MET A 23 -2.81 2.82 -14.02
N ASP A 24 -2.82 1.97 -15.05
CA ASP A 24 -3.86 0.95 -15.25
C ASP A 24 -3.85 -0.09 -14.13
N CYS A 25 -2.66 -0.58 -13.75
CA CYS A 25 -2.48 -1.48 -12.62
C CYS A 25 -2.97 -0.85 -11.32
N LYS A 26 -2.66 0.43 -11.12
CA LYS A 26 -3.06 1.19 -9.94
C LYS A 26 -4.59 1.24 -9.81
N GLN A 27 -5.30 1.62 -10.87
CA GLN A 27 -6.77 1.70 -10.83
C GLN A 27 -7.42 0.33 -10.57
N ALA A 28 -6.84 -0.73 -11.14
CA ALA A 28 -7.34 -2.08 -10.93
C ALA A 28 -7.19 -2.51 -9.46
N ILE A 29 -6.02 -2.26 -8.85
CA ILE A 29 -5.76 -2.56 -7.44
C ILE A 29 -6.66 -1.71 -6.52
N GLU A 30 -6.81 -0.41 -6.78
CA GLU A 30 -7.71 0.46 -6.01
C GLU A 30 -9.15 -0.08 -6.01
N ARG A 31 -9.65 -0.50 -7.18
CA ARG A 31 -11.01 -1.02 -7.32
C ARG A 31 -11.23 -2.29 -6.50
N GLU A 32 -10.29 -3.24 -6.56
CA GLU A 32 -10.40 -4.49 -5.81
C GLU A 32 -10.27 -4.26 -4.29
N LEU A 33 -9.35 -3.40 -3.85
CA LEU A 33 -9.22 -3.05 -2.43
C LEU A 33 -10.49 -2.39 -1.89
N LEU A 34 -11.12 -1.50 -2.67
CA LEU A 34 -12.39 -0.86 -2.30
C LEU A 34 -13.56 -1.85 -2.25
N GLN A 35 -13.58 -2.85 -3.14
CA GLN A 35 -14.59 -3.92 -3.14
C GLN A 35 -14.50 -4.77 -1.87
N ASN A 36 -13.28 -5.08 -1.42
CA ASN A 36 -13.03 -5.85 -0.20
C ASN A 36 -13.10 -4.99 1.08
N ARG A 37 -13.52 -3.70 0.99
CA ARG A 37 -13.60 -2.77 2.14
C ARG A 37 -12.28 -2.59 2.88
N ILE A 38 -11.16 -2.86 2.22
CA ILE A 38 -9.83 -2.74 2.81
C ILE A 38 -9.44 -1.27 2.82
N SER A 39 -9.11 -0.75 4.00
CA SER A 39 -8.56 0.59 4.12
C SER A 39 -7.11 0.60 3.64
N TYR A 40 -6.82 1.42 2.63
CA TYR A 40 -5.49 1.58 2.07
C TYR A 40 -5.15 3.07 1.94
N PHE A 41 -3.85 3.38 1.94
CA PHE A 41 -3.35 4.67 1.51
C PHE A 41 -2.24 4.50 0.48
N ILE A 42 -2.10 5.50 -0.39
CA ILE A 42 -1.10 5.47 -1.45
C ILE A 42 -0.02 6.49 -1.13
N ARG A 43 1.21 6.02 -1.06
CA ARG A 43 2.40 6.85 -0.94
C ARG A 43 3.03 7.02 -2.32
N TRP A 44 2.94 8.22 -2.84
CA TRP A 44 3.61 8.60 -4.08
C TRP A 44 5.07 8.91 -3.77
N ASN A 45 5.99 8.18 -4.38
CA ASN A 45 7.38 8.59 -4.36
C ASN A 45 7.65 9.49 -5.57
N LYS A 46 7.29 10.77 -5.45
CA LYS A 46 7.69 11.78 -6.44
C LYS A 46 9.19 11.95 -6.32
N GLY A 47 9.93 11.56 -7.37
CA GLY A 47 11.35 11.86 -7.47
C GLY A 47 11.55 13.37 -7.26
N GLY A 48 12.24 13.75 -6.19
CA GLY A 48 12.37 15.17 -5.80
C GLY A 48 12.78 16.08 -6.96
N LEU A 49 12.26 17.32 -6.92
CA LEU A 49 12.31 18.37 -7.95
C LEU A 49 13.70 18.68 -8.56
N PHE A 50 14.79 18.19 -7.97
CA PHE A 50 16.17 18.45 -8.38
C PHE A 50 16.88 17.27 -9.07
N ARG A 51 16.19 16.17 -9.39
CA ARG A 51 16.79 15.04 -10.12
C ARG A 51 16.19 14.89 -11.51
N LEU A 52 16.76 15.69 -12.41
CA LEU A 52 16.63 15.62 -13.86
C LEU A 52 16.69 14.16 -14.36
N GLY A 53 15.54 13.60 -14.75
CA GLY A 53 15.50 12.81 -15.98
C GLY A 53 14.90 11.41 -15.96
N ARG A 54 15.02 10.55 -14.93
CA ARG A 54 14.74 9.10 -15.16
C ARG A 54 14.32 8.26 -13.95
N LYS A 55 13.42 8.74 -13.08
CA LYS A 55 12.72 7.80 -12.19
C LYS A 55 11.24 7.81 -12.53
N LYS A 56 10.76 6.67 -13.07
CA LYS A 56 9.33 6.37 -13.23
C LYS A 56 8.64 6.72 -11.91
N ASP A 57 7.58 7.53 -11.99
CA ASP A 57 6.74 7.76 -10.82
C ASP A 57 6.14 6.42 -10.41
N TYR A 58 6.35 6.03 -9.16
CA TYR A 58 5.81 4.80 -8.61
C TYR A 58 4.97 5.09 -7.38
N CYS A 59 3.89 4.34 -7.27
CA CYS A 59 2.93 4.37 -6.17
C CYS A 59 3.21 3.19 -5.27
N ILE A 60 3.35 3.44 -3.97
CA ILE A 60 3.40 2.37 -2.97
C ILE A 60 2.03 2.30 -2.31
N PHE A 61 1.39 1.13 -2.37
CA PHE A 61 0.17 0.84 -1.63
C PHE A 61 0.54 0.36 -0.24
N CYS A 62 -0.03 1.02 0.76
CA CYS A 62 0.11 0.66 2.15
C CYS A 62 -1.27 0.28 2.71
N VAL A 63 -1.32 -0.82 3.45
CA VAL A 63 -2.53 -1.37 4.07
C VAL A 63 -2.26 -1.63 5.55
N ASN A 64 -3.31 -1.87 6.34
CA ASN A 64 -3.15 -2.30 7.73
C ASN A 64 -2.72 -3.78 7.78
N ASP A 65 -1.90 -4.16 8.76
CA ASP A 65 -1.41 -5.51 9.08
C ASP A 65 -2.57 -6.51 9.16
N ASN A 66 -3.67 -6.09 9.80
CA ASN A 66 -4.88 -6.90 9.92
C ASN A 66 -5.53 -7.26 8.58
N ALA A 67 -5.33 -6.45 7.54
CA ALA A 67 -5.87 -6.66 6.21
C ALA A 67 -4.76 -6.94 5.19
N ALA A 68 -3.53 -7.18 5.63
CA ALA A 68 -2.39 -7.39 4.74
C ALA A 68 -2.51 -8.72 3.99
N GLU A 69 -2.89 -9.79 4.68
CA GLU A 69 -3.10 -11.11 4.09
C GLU A 69 -4.25 -11.08 3.05
N GLU A 70 -5.36 -10.42 3.38
CA GLU A 70 -6.49 -10.27 2.45
C GLU A 70 -6.11 -9.41 1.24
N ALA A 71 -5.43 -8.29 1.46
CA ALA A 71 -4.95 -7.43 0.38
C ALA A 71 -3.93 -8.14 -0.51
N GLU A 72 -3.06 -8.97 0.06
CA GLU A 72 -2.09 -9.77 -0.69
C GLU A 72 -2.80 -10.79 -1.58
N ALA A 73 -3.76 -11.54 -1.04
CA ALA A 73 -4.53 -12.52 -1.80
C ALA A 73 -5.28 -11.86 -2.98
N VAL A 74 -5.89 -10.69 -2.74
CA VAL A 74 -6.59 -9.91 -3.76
C VAL A 74 -5.63 -9.43 -4.85
N VAL A 75 -4.49 -8.83 -4.48
CA VAL A 75 -3.51 -8.34 -5.46
C VAL A 75 -2.86 -9.51 -6.21
N ASN A 76 -2.60 -10.63 -5.55
CA ASN A 76 -2.04 -11.82 -6.21
C ASN A 76 -3.01 -12.38 -7.26
N THR A 77 -4.30 -12.50 -6.90
CA THR A 77 -5.36 -12.90 -7.84
C THR A 77 -5.45 -11.94 -9.03
N LEU A 78 -5.34 -10.64 -8.79
CA LEU A 78 -5.35 -9.62 -9.85
C LEU A 78 -4.10 -9.71 -10.76
N CYS A 79 -2.92 -9.94 -10.18
CA CYS A 79 -1.68 -10.16 -10.92
C CYS A 79 -1.77 -11.38 -11.84
N GLU A 80 -2.35 -12.48 -11.36
CA GLU A 80 -2.57 -13.70 -12.15
C GLU A 80 -3.58 -13.46 -13.29
N GLN A 81 -4.69 -12.77 -13.01
CA GLN A 81 -5.74 -12.52 -14.02
C GLN A 81 -5.30 -11.57 -15.13
N ARG A 82 -4.53 -10.53 -14.79
CA ARG A 82 -4.19 -9.44 -15.72
C ARG A 82 -2.74 -9.42 -16.18
N GLY A 83 -1.89 -10.27 -15.61
CA GLY A 83 -0.46 -10.34 -15.95
C GLY A 83 0.32 -9.08 -15.58
N PHE A 84 -0.11 -8.35 -14.55
CA PHE A 84 0.53 -7.09 -14.17
C PHE A 84 1.86 -7.32 -13.47
N HIS A 85 2.87 -6.54 -13.87
CA HIS A 85 4.16 -6.51 -13.17
C HIS A 85 4.08 -5.59 -11.96
N VAL A 86 3.65 -6.16 -10.84
CA VAL A 86 3.61 -5.49 -9.56
C VAL A 86 4.75 -5.98 -8.68
N ARG A 87 5.45 -5.07 -8.01
CA ARG A 87 6.52 -5.45 -7.08
C ARG A 87 5.97 -5.55 -5.68
N PHE A 88 5.79 -6.76 -5.17
CA PHE A 88 5.41 -6.96 -3.78
C PHE A 88 6.56 -6.54 -2.86
N LEU A 89 6.23 -5.73 -1.87
CA LEU A 89 7.17 -5.25 -0.84
C LEU A 89 7.00 -6.05 0.45
N LEU A 90 5.74 -6.35 0.84
CA LEU A 90 5.34 -7.11 2.03
C LEU A 90 6.18 -6.81 3.27
N ARG A 91 6.54 -5.53 3.45
CA ARG A 91 7.37 -5.08 4.58
C ARG A 91 6.55 -4.19 5.48
N ARG A 92 6.74 -4.35 6.80
CA ARG A 92 6.21 -3.40 7.78
C ARG A 92 6.66 -1.98 7.39
N ALA A 93 5.70 -1.09 7.21
CA ALA A 93 5.95 0.31 6.88
C ALA A 93 6.72 0.93 8.05
N ARG A 94 8.03 1.13 7.86
CA ARG A 94 8.81 1.94 8.78
C ARG A 94 8.43 3.38 8.55
N ASN A 95 7.42 3.84 9.28
CA ASN A 95 7.16 5.26 9.45
C ASN A 95 8.40 5.90 10.10
N LYS A 96 9.33 6.37 9.27
CA LYS A 96 10.35 7.35 9.67
C LYS A 96 9.65 8.70 9.78
N TYR A 97 8.90 8.89 10.86
CA TYR A 97 8.62 10.24 11.34
C TYR A 97 9.92 10.72 11.98
N PHE A 98 10.77 11.39 11.18
CA PHE A 98 11.83 12.25 11.68
C PHE A 98 11.28 13.65 11.82
#